data_AF-A0A0G0JK07-F1
#
_entry.id   AF-A0A0G0JK07-F1
#
_cell.length_a   1.000
_cell.length_b   1.000
_cell.length_c   1.000
_cell.angle_alpha   90.00
_cell.angle_beta   90.00
_cell.angle_gamma   90.00
#
_symmetry.space_group_name_H-M   'P 1'
#
loop_
_entity.id
_entity.type
_entity.pdbx_description
1 polymer ?
#
loop_
_entity_poly.entity_id
_entity_poly.type
_entity_poly.pdbx_seq_one_letter_code
_entity_poly.pdbx_strand_id
1 'polypeptide(L)'
;IARIFNTYGPNMEVEDGRVISNVIIQVLHNNPITIYGDGKQTRSFCYVSDMINGLVALGKKDDISGQVINLGNPDERTVLEIANMIKEILAGYTRNEVPQVAVASS
;
A
#
# COMPACT_ATOMS: atom_id res chain seq x y z
N ILE A 1 -0.59 -22.79 5.45
CA ILE A 1 -1.50 -21.66 5.13
C ILE A 1 -0.68 -20.37 5.17
N ALA A 2 -0.58 -19.66 4.04
CA ALA A 2 0.05 -18.34 4.02
C ALA A 2 -0.96 -17.28 4.50
N ARG A 3 -0.60 -16.46 5.48
CA ARG A 3 -1.37 -15.30 5.93
C ARG A 3 -0.76 -14.05 5.31
N ILE A 4 -1.39 -13.57 4.24
CA ILE A 4 -0.93 -12.46 3.42
C ILE A 4 -1.31 -11.13 4.09
N PHE A 5 -0.32 -10.25 4.28
CA PHE A 5 -0.51 -8.87 4.72
C PHE A 5 -0.80 -7.95 3.53
N ASN A 6 -1.07 -6.65 3.79
CA ASN A 6 -1.41 -5.71 2.73
C ASN A 6 -0.34 -5.74 1.64
N THR A 7 -0.77 -6.07 0.43
CA THR A 7 0.11 -6.19 -0.73
C THR A 7 -0.28 -5.13 -1.75
N TYR A 8 0.71 -4.51 -2.38
CA TYR A 8 0.51 -3.50 -3.41
C TYR A 8 1.44 -3.70 -4.60
N GLY A 9 1.05 -3.17 -5.77
CA GLY A 9 1.87 -3.19 -6.98
C GLY A 9 1.06 -3.02 -8.26
N PRO A 10 1.71 -3.16 -9.43
CA PRO A 10 1.04 -3.10 -10.73
C PRO A 10 -0.11 -4.11 -10.84
N ASN A 11 -1.10 -3.79 -11.68
CA ASN A 11 -2.33 -4.58 -11.92
C ASN A 11 -3.31 -4.64 -10.74
N MET A 12 -3.15 -3.81 -9.71
CA MET A 12 -4.24 -3.57 -8.76
C MET A 12 -5.41 -2.89 -9.47
N GLU A 13 -6.62 -3.27 -9.08
CA GLU A 13 -7.84 -2.60 -9.53
C GLU A 13 -7.82 -1.13 -9.09
N VAL A 14 -8.20 -0.23 -10.01
CA VAL A 14 -8.06 1.22 -9.84
C VAL A 14 -8.90 1.72 -8.67
N GLU A 15 -10.07 1.13 -8.46
CA GLU A 15 -11.06 1.51 -7.44
C GLU A 15 -11.19 0.45 -6.34
N ASP A 16 -10.11 -0.25 -6.00
CA ASP A 16 -10.15 -1.32 -4.98
C ASP A 16 -10.39 -0.82 -3.53
N GLY A 17 -10.45 0.50 -3.32
CA GLY A 17 -10.73 1.14 -2.05
C GLY A 17 -9.57 1.15 -1.05
N ARG A 18 -8.38 0.66 -1.43
CA ARG A 18 -7.19 0.64 -0.56
C ARG A 18 -6.44 1.97 -0.59
N VAL A 19 -5.65 2.24 0.45
CA VAL A 19 -4.98 3.53 0.63
C VAL A 19 -4.00 3.88 -0.50
N ILE A 20 -3.16 2.93 -0.94
CA ILE A 20 -2.12 3.21 -1.95
C ILE A 20 -2.75 3.54 -3.31
N SER A 21 -3.66 2.69 -3.79
CA SER A 21 -4.41 2.86 -5.04
C SER A 21 -5.20 4.17 -5.03
N ASN A 22 -6.01 4.41 -3.99
CA ASN A 22 -6.81 5.62 -3.89
C ASN A 22 -5.95 6.90 -3.92
N VAL A 23 -4.86 6.95 -3.16
CA VAL A 23 -3.98 8.13 -3.14
C VAL A 23 -3.33 8.35 -4.51
N ILE A 24 -2.83 7.29 -5.16
CA ILE A 24 -2.24 7.39 -6.50
C ILE A 24 -3.26 7.99 -7.48
N ILE A 25 -4.48 7.45 -7.50
CA ILE A 25 -5.53 7.91 -8.43
C ILE A 25 -5.97 9.34 -8.13
N GLN A 26 -6.10 9.71 -6.85
CA GLN A 26 -6.41 11.08 -6.45
C GLN A 26 -5.34 12.07 -6.94
N VAL A 27 -4.06 11.75 -6.75
CA VAL A 27 -2.96 12.59 -7.24
C VAL A 27 -2.97 12.69 -8.76
N LEU A 28 -3.13 11.58 -9.48
CA LEU A 28 -3.13 11.58 -10.95
C LEU A 28 -4.30 12.35 -11.54
N HIS A 29 -5.46 12.36 -10.89
CA HIS A 29 -6.64 13.13 -11.30
C HIS A 29 -6.69 14.54 -10.70
N ASN A 30 -5.64 14.98 -10.00
CA ASN A 30 -5.60 16.28 -9.35
C ASN A 30 -6.72 16.51 -8.32
N ASN A 31 -7.21 15.42 -7.72
CA ASN A 31 -8.21 15.45 -6.66
C ASN A 31 -7.53 15.57 -5.28
N PRO A 32 -8.18 16.19 -4.29
CA PRO A 32 -7.67 16.20 -2.92
C PRO A 32 -7.35 14.78 -2.43
N ILE A 33 -6.21 14.62 -1.74
CA ILE A 33 -5.83 13.33 -1.16
C ILE A 33 -6.66 13.12 0.10
N THR A 34 -7.48 12.07 0.15
CA THR A 34 -8.37 11.82 1.28
C THR A 34 -7.73 10.88 2.30
N ILE A 35 -7.54 11.36 3.54
CA ILE A 35 -7.16 10.54 4.68
C ILE A 35 -8.29 10.53 5.70
N TYR A 36 -8.77 9.34 6.07
CA TYR A 36 -9.76 9.16 7.12
C TYR A 36 -9.09 9.14 8.49
N GLY A 37 -9.66 9.89 9.46
CA GLY A 37 -9.10 10.02 10.81
C GLY A 37 -7.88 10.93 10.85
N ASP A 38 -7.01 10.78 11.85
CA ASP A 38 -5.84 11.66 12.03
C ASP A 38 -4.62 11.26 11.18
N GLY A 39 -4.72 10.18 10.41
CA GLY A 39 -3.65 9.66 9.55
C GLY A 39 -2.52 8.95 10.31
N LYS A 40 -2.59 8.84 11.64
CA LYS A 40 -1.55 8.21 12.48
C LYS A 40 -1.69 6.69 12.55
N GLN A 41 -2.80 6.13 12.06
CA GLN A 41 -2.95 4.69 11.96
C GLN A 41 -1.81 4.11 11.10
N THR A 42 -1.15 3.07 11.61
CA THR A 42 -0.04 2.43 10.92
C THR A 42 -0.51 1.22 10.11
N ARG A 43 0.18 0.95 9.01
CA ARG A 43 0.04 -0.26 8.20
C ARG A 43 1.41 -0.62 7.64
N SER A 44 1.64 -1.90 7.45
CA SER A 44 2.74 -2.37 6.61
C SER A 44 2.25 -2.78 5.23
N PHE A 45 3.08 -2.53 4.21
CA PHE A 45 2.80 -2.82 2.81
C PHE A 45 3.93 -3.64 2.20
N CYS A 46 3.58 -4.79 1.65
CA CYS A 46 4.49 -5.69 0.95
C CYS A 46 4.35 -5.47 -0.56
N TYR A 47 5.45 -5.23 -1.26
CA TYR A 47 5.40 -5.09 -2.70
C TYR A 47 5.12 -6.45 -3.37
N VAL A 48 4.37 -6.45 -4.47
CA VAL A 48 3.86 -7.67 -5.09
C VAL A 48 4.95 -8.66 -5.48
N SER A 49 6.13 -8.21 -5.92
CA SER A 49 7.24 -9.12 -6.24
C SER A 49 7.77 -9.86 -5.01
N ASP A 50 7.83 -9.19 -3.87
CA ASP A 50 8.28 -9.79 -2.61
C ASP A 50 7.27 -10.81 -2.10
N MET A 51 5.98 -10.50 -2.24
CA MET A 51 4.90 -11.44 -1.91
C MET A 51 4.98 -12.70 -2.79
N ILE A 52 5.19 -12.55 -4.11
CA ILE A 52 5.37 -13.68 -5.03
C ILE A 52 6.59 -14.51 -4.61
N ASN A 53 7.72 -13.87 -4.33
CA ASN A 53 8.93 -14.57 -3.87
C ASN A 53 8.68 -15.35 -2.57
N GLY A 54 7.97 -14.75 -1.61
CA GLY A 54 7.58 -15.39 -0.36
C GLY A 54 6.67 -16.60 -0.56
N LEU A 55 5.66 -16.49 -1.44
CA LEU A 55 4.77 -17.60 -1.78
C LEU A 55 5.51 -18.75 -2.48
N VAL A 56 6.40 -18.44 -3.43
CA VAL A 56 7.22 -19.44 -4.13
C VAL A 56 8.16 -20.15 -3.15
N ALA A 57 8.80 -19.41 -2.24
CA ALA A 57 9.67 -19.98 -1.21
C ALA A 57 8.88 -20.89 -0.26
N LEU A 58 7.68 -20.46 0.15
CA LEU A 58 6.79 -21.25 0.99
C LEU A 58 6.36 -22.55 0.29
N GLY A 59 6.02 -22.48 -1.00
CA GLY A 59 5.64 -23.66 -1.79
C GLY A 59 6.76 -24.70 -2.00
N LYS A 60 8.02 -24.32 -1.76
CA LYS A 60 9.20 -25.20 -1.87
C LYS A 60 9.70 -25.72 -0.53
N LYS A 61 9.07 -25.33 0.58
CA LYS A 61 9.53 -25.66 1.92
C LYS A 61 8.94 -27.00 2.36
N ASP A 62 9.80 -27.93 2.76
CA ASP A 62 9.39 -29.19 3.37
C ASP A 62 8.95 -28.99 4.84
N ASP A 63 8.17 -29.94 5.37
CA ASP A 63 7.78 -30.04 6.78
C ASP A 63 6.98 -28.86 7.37
N ILE A 64 6.26 -28.11 6.53
CA ILE A 64 5.40 -26.98 6.97
C ILE A 64 3.90 -27.29 6.93
N SER A 65 3.51 -28.55 6.74
CA SER A 65 2.10 -28.95 6.70
C SER A 65 1.37 -28.55 7.98
N GLY A 66 0.16 -28.00 7.84
CA GLY A 66 -0.65 -27.51 8.97
C GLY A 66 -0.20 -26.17 9.59
N GLN A 67 0.95 -25.62 9.20
CA GLN A 67 1.43 -24.35 9.78
C GLN A 67 0.74 -23.12 9.16
N VAL A 68 0.59 -22.06 9.95
CA VAL A 68 0.17 -20.73 9.49
C VAL A 68 1.38 -19.81 9.49
N ILE A 69 1.74 -19.26 8.34
CA ILE A 69 2.95 -18.45 8.16
C ILE A 69 2.56 -17.07 7.65
N ASN A 70 2.96 -16.02 8.38
CA ASN A 70 2.76 -14.64 7.96
C ASN A 70 3.70 -14.29 6.80
N LEU A 71 3.15 -13.73 5.71
CA LEU A 71 3.91 -13.15 4.62
C LEU A 71 3.57 -11.68 4.51
N GLY A 72 4.59 -10.82 4.57
CA GLY A 72 4.44 -9.38 4.57
C GLY A 72 5.77 -8.67 4.72
N ASN A 73 5.69 -7.36 4.83
CA ASN A 73 6.83 -6.49 5.14
C ASN A 73 6.68 -6.03 6.61
N PRO A 74 7.73 -6.11 7.45
CA PRO A 74 7.66 -5.61 8.83
C PRO A 74 7.74 -4.07 8.92
N ASP A 75 8.08 -3.36 7.85
CA ASP A 75 8.11 -1.89 7.82
C ASP A 75 6.69 -1.32 7.97
N GLU A 76 6.37 -0.82 9.16
CA GLU A 76 5.13 -0.11 9.43
C GLU A 76 5.30 1.40 9.23
N ARG A 77 4.35 1.99 8.51
CA ARG A 77 4.28 3.44 8.31
C ARG A 77 2.89 3.94 8.59
N THR A 78 2.79 5.18 9.03
CA THR A 78 1.52 5.89 9.15
C THR A 78 0.90 6.08 7.76
N VAL A 79 -0.44 6.14 7.71
CA VAL A 79 -1.15 6.47 6.48
C VAL A 79 -0.72 7.83 5.92
N LEU A 80 -0.43 8.79 6.80
CA LEU A 80 0.05 10.12 6.40
C LEU A 80 1.44 10.06 5.72
N GLU A 81 2.38 9.28 6.26
CA GLU A 81 3.70 9.08 5.63
C GLU A 81 3.56 8.46 4.25
N ILE A 82 2.72 7.44 4.12
CA ILE A 82 2.48 6.77 2.83
C ILE A 82 1.91 7.76 1.80
N ALA A 83 0.92 8.56 2.20
CA ALA A 83 0.31 9.54 1.31
C ALA A 83 1.31 10.61 0.85
N ASN A 84 2.13 11.12 1.77
CA ASN A 84 3.16 12.10 1.45
C ASN A 84 4.24 11.51 0.53
N MET A 85 4.68 10.27 0.76
CA MET A 85 5.65 9.60 -0.12
C MET A 85 5.11 9.45 -1.55
N ILE A 86 3.85 9.03 -1.72
CA ILE A 86 3.23 8.91 -3.04
C ILE A 86 3.17 10.28 -3.72
N LYS A 87 2.76 11.32 -2.98
CA LYS A 87 2.73 12.71 -3.46
C LYS A 87 4.11 13.18 -3.94
N GLU A 88 5.16 12.97 -3.15
CA GLU A 88 6.52 13.39 -3.48
C GLU A 88 7.06 12.66 -4.70
N ILE A 89 6.84 11.34 -4.78
CA ILE A 89 7.23 10.54 -5.95
C ILE A 89 6.54 11.08 -7.20
N LEU A 90 5.22 11.25 -7.15
CA LEU A 90 4.44 11.69 -8.32
C LEU A 90 4.68 13.15 -8.70
N ALA A 91 5.06 14.02 -7.77
CA ALA A 91 5.49 15.39 -8.08
C ALA A 91 6.67 15.42 -9.07
N GLY A 92 7.53 14.39 -9.06
CA GLY A 92 8.62 14.24 -10.03
C GLY A 92 8.20 13.79 -11.42
N TYR A 93 6.96 13.31 -11.59
CA TYR A 93 6.45 12.74 -12.85
C TYR A 93 5.30 13.54 -13.46
N THR A 94 4.58 14.35 -12.68
CA THR A 94 3.50 15.20 -13.20
C THR A 94 3.97 16.64 -13.39
N ARG A 95 3.38 17.35 -14.36
CA ARG A 95 3.57 18.80 -14.54
C ARG A 95 2.57 19.63 -13.71
N ASN A 96 1.68 18.96 -12.98
CA ASN A 96 0.60 19.59 -12.23
C ASN A 96 1.03 19.80 -10.77
N GLU A 97 0.45 20.79 -10.11
CA GLU A 97 0.60 20.93 -8.66
C GLU A 97 0.04 19.69 -7.96
N VAL A 98 0.81 19.08 -7.05
CA VAL A 98 0.33 17.89 -6.36
C VAL A 98 -0.67 18.28 -5.25
N PRO A 99 -1.87 17.69 -5.22
CA PRO A 99 -2.93 18.07 -4.28
C PRO A 99 -2.48 18.04 -2.82
N GLN A 100 -3.11 18.87 -1.99
CA GLN A 100 -2.90 18.82 -0.54
C GLN A 100 -3.59 17.59 0.07
N VAL A 101 -3.05 17.14 1.21
CA VAL A 101 -3.67 16.09 2.01
C VAL A 101 -4.85 16.70 2.77
N ALA A 102 -6.04 16.21 2.47
CA ALA A 102 -7.28 16.56 3.15
C ALA A 102 -7.63 15.46 4.15
N VAL A 103 -7.77 15.84 5.40
CA VAL A 103 -8.29 14.96 6.44
C VAL A 103 -9.82 14.98 6.35
N ALA A 104 -10.41 13.84 6.01
CA ALA A 104 -11.85 13.67 6.06
C ALA A 104 -12.28 13.36 7.49
N SER A 105 -13.15 14.20 8.03
CA SER A 105 -13.94 13.88 9.22
C SER A 105 -14.81 12.66 8.90
N SER A 106 -14.73 11.63 9.74
CA SER A 106 -15.65 10.49 9.72
C SER A 106 -17.09 10.92 9.91
#